data_AF-A0A395D1C0-F1
#
_entry.id   AF-A0A395D1C0-F1
#
_cell.length_a   1.000
_cell.length_b   1.000
_cell.length_c   1.000
_cell.angle_alpha   90.00
_cell.angle_beta   90.00
_cell.angle_gamma   90.00
#
_symmetry.space_group_name_H-M   'P 1'
#
loop_
_entity.id
_entity.type
_entity.pdbx_description
1 polymer ?
#
loop_
_entity_poly.entity_id
_entity_poly.type
_entity_poly.pdbx_seq_one_letter_code
_entity_poly.pdbx_strand_id
1 'polypeptide(L)'
;MSGTSMDGVDVAQLETDGDASLRFGPTGFLPYGEEDRVLLRAALAEGAGLDDRTARPGVLGAAERMVTDRHAEAVEIFLRDNAIDP
;
A
#
# COMPACT_ATOMS: atom_id res chain seq x y z
N MET A 1 -3.90 2.35 2.24
CA MET A 1 -4.13 1.14 3.05
C MET A 1 -4.22 -0.03 2.08
N SER A 2 -3.63 -1.18 2.40
CA SER A 2 -3.79 -2.40 1.61
C SER A 2 -4.16 -3.54 2.55
N GLY A 3 -5.36 -4.10 2.36
CA GLY A 3 -5.89 -5.15 3.22
C GLY A 3 -5.26 -6.52 2.96
N THR A 4 -5.57 -7.50 3.82
CA THR A 4 -5.08 -8.87 3.69
C THR A 4 -5.65 -9.63 2.49
N SER A 5 -6.65 -9.07 1.80
CA SER A 5 -7.16 -9.62 0.54
C SER A 5 -6.16 -9.47 -0.62
N MET A 6 -5.16 -8.58 -0.49
CA MET A 6 -4.14 -8.31 -1.51
C MET A 6 -4.73 -7.89 -2.86
N ASP A 7 -5.82 -7.11 -2.82
CA ASP A 7 -6.49 -6.65 -4.03
C ASP A 7 -5.82 -5.41 -4.64
N GLY A 8 -5.27 -4.53 -3.80
CA GLY A 8 -4.65 -3.26 -4.19
C GLY A 8 -4.38 -2.33 -3.02
N VAL A 9 -4.23 -1.04 -3.33
CA VAL A 9 -3.99 0.05 -2.38
C VAL A 9 -5.16 1.04 -2.42
N ASP A 10 -5.85 1.19 -1.30
CA ASP A 10 -6.82 2.25 -1.04
C ASP A 10 -6.11 3.55 -0.63
N VAL A 11 -6.56 4.68 -1.15
CA VAL A 11 -6.06 6.03 -0.82
C VAL A 11 -7.25 6.93 -0.49
N ALA A 12 -7.11 7.79 0.52
CA ALA A 12 -8.12 8.78 0.88
C ALA A 12 -7.45 10.05 1.38
N GLN A 13 -7.96 11.20 0.95
CA GLN A 13 -7.57 12.49 1.53
C GLN A 13 -8.45 12.78 2.75
N LEU A 14 -7.79 13.12 3.85
CA LEU A 14 -8.45 13.62 5.05
C LEU A 14 -7.87 14.99 5.37
N GLU A 15 -8.74 15.96 5.62
CA GLU A 15 -8.34 17.28 6.10
C GLU A 15 -8.78 17.40 7.56
N THR A 16 -7.85 17.77 8.43
CA THR A 16 -8.09 17.83 9.87
C THR A 16 -7.25 18.93 10.51
N ASP A 17 -7.75 19.50 11.60
CA ASP A 17 -7.00 20.41 12.48
C ASP A 17 -6.17 19.66 13.55
N GLY A 18 -6.25 18.32 13.58
CA GLY A 18 -5.59 17.47 14.56
C GLY A 18 -6.34 17.31 15.88
N ASP A 19 -7.55 17.87 16.01
CA ASP A 19 -8.43 17.70 17.17
C ASP A 19 -9.80 17.17 16.73
N ALA A 20 -10.84 17.99 16.75
CA ALA A 20 -12.21 17.56 16.48
C ALA A 20 -12.66 17.79 15.02
N SER A 21 -11.91 18.56 14.23
CA SER A 21 -12.28 18.81 12.83
C SER A 21 -11.76 17.69 11.94
N LEU A 22 -12.67 17.03 11.22
CA LEU A 22 -12.33 16.05 10.20
C LEU A 22 -13.25 16.23 9.00
N ARG A 23 -12.65 16.48 7.84
CA ARG A 23 -13.32 16.52 6.53
C ARG A 23 -12.76 15.43 5.64
N PHE A 24 -13.67 14.70 4.99
CA PHE A 24 -13.34 13.68 4.03
C PHE A 24 -13.23 14.31 2.64
N GLY A 25 -12.07 14.14 2.00
CA GLY A 25 -11.84 14.48 0.62
C GLY A 25 -12.11 13.30 -0.32
N PRO A 26 -11.57 13.33 -1.55
CA PRO A 26 -11.68 12.22 -2.49
C PRO A 26 -11.02 10.94 -1.96
N THR A 27 -11.43 9.83 -2.56
CA THR A 27 -10.85 8.49 -2.34
C THR A 27 -10.43 7.88 -3.68
N GLY A 28 -9.56 6.88 -3.63
CA GLY A 28 -9.06 6.19 -4.80
C GLY A 28 -8.62 4.76 -4.46
N PHE A 29 -8.47 3.95 -5.50
CA PHE A 29 -8.01 2.58 -5.39
C PHE A 29 -7.08 2.24 -6.56
N LEU A 30 -5.87 1.78 -6.25
CA LEU A 30 -4.93 1.26 -7.22
C LEU A 30 -4.90 -0.27 -7.12
N PRO A 31 -5.41 -1.02 -8.12
CA PRO A 31 -5.35 -2.48 -8.09
C PRO A 31 -3.90 -2.98 -8.19
N TYR A 32 -3.57 -4.03 -7.46
CA TYR A 32 -2.32 -4.76 -7.70
C TYR A 32 -2.39 -5.53 -9.00
N GLY A 33 -1.26 -5.57 -9.72
CA GLY A 33 -1.08 -6.44 -10.88
C GLY A 33 -1.02 -7.92 -10.52
N GLU A 34 -1.07 -8.79 -11.53
CA GLU A 34 -0.94 -10.23 -11.32
C GLU A 34 0.43 -10.60 -10.70
N GLU A 35 1.50 -9.99 -11.21
CA GLU A 35 2.87 -10.20 -10.73
C GLU A 35 3.04 -9.77 -9.27
N ASP A 36 2.47 -8.60 -8.90
CA ASP A 36 2.46 -8.12 -7.52
C ASP A 36 1.79 -9.15 -6.59
N ARG A 37 0.62 -9.66 -7.00
CA ARG A 37 -0.14 -10.65 -6.21
C ARG A 37 0.60 -11.99 -6.09
N VAL A 38 1.31 -12.41 -7.14
CA VAL A 38 2.17 -13.61 -7.10
C VAL A 38 3.31 -13.41 -6.10
N LEU A 39 4.00 -12.28 -6.16
CA LEU A 39 5.09 -11.94 -5.25
C LEU A 39 4.62 -11.88 -3.79
N LEU A 40 3.48 -11.24 -3.53
CA LEU A 40 2.88 -11.16 -2.20
C LEU A 40 2.53 -12.54 -1.63
N ARG A 41 1.92 -13.42 -2.43
CA ARG A 41 1.62 -14.80 -2.01
C ARG A 41 2.88 -15.59 -1.66
N ALA A 42 3.94 -15.45 -2.45
CA ALA A 42 5.23 -16.08 -2.16
C ALA A 42 5.84 -15.55 -0.85
N ALA A 43 5.80 -14.22 -0.65
CA ALA A 43 6.31 -13.59 0.57
C ALA A 43 5.51 -13.99 1.82
N LEU A 44 4.18 -14.16 1.71
CA LEU A 44 3.36 -14.68 2.81
C LEU A 44 3.75 -16.11 3.18
N ALA A 45 3.98 -16.97 2.19
CA ALA A 45 4.39 -18.35 2.43
C ALA A 45 5.76 -18.43 3.12
N GLU A 46 6.73 -17.63 2.67
CA GLU A 46 8.07 -17.60 3.25
C GLU A 46 8.11 -16.91 4.63
N GLY A 47 7.25 -15.91 4.84
CA GLY A 47 7.15 -15.18 6.10
C GLY A 47 6.43 -15.92 7.23
N ALA A 48 5.63 -16.95 6.91
CA ALA A 48 4.75 -17.62 7.88
C ALA A 48 5.47 -18.25 9.09
N GLY A 49 6.75 -18.60 8.94
CA GLY A 49 7.56 -19.23 9.98
C GLY A 49 8.65 -18.33 10.57
N LEU A 50 8.62 -17.02 10.30
CA LEU A 50 9.65 -16.11 10.79
C LEU A 50 9.34 -15.64 12.21
N ASP A 51 10.28 -15.89 13.12
CA ASP A 51 10.24 -15.38 14.49
C ASP A 51 10.96 -14.02 14.64
N ASP A 52 11.78 -13.63 13.65
CA ASP A 52 12.43 -12.32 13.58
C ASP A 52 11.67 -11.39 12.62
N ARG A 53 11.05 -10.36 13.19
CA ARG A 53 10.30 -9.33 12.46
C ARG A 53 11.13 -8.55 11.44
N THR A 54 12.45 -8.46 11.64
CA THR A 54 13.36 -7.71 10.78
C THR A 54 13.97 -8.55 9.68
N ALA A 55 13.81 -9.88 9.74
CA ALA A 55 14.31 -10.78 8.72
C ALA A 55 13.64 -10.48 7.37
N ARG A 56 14.45 -10.44 6.32
CA ARG A 56 14.01 -10.27 4.92
C ARG A 56 14.61 -11.36 4.02
N PRO A 57 14.42 -12.66 4.34
CA PRO A 57 14.90 -13.75 3.49
C PRO A 57 14.18 -13.77 2.14
N GLY A 58 14.83 -14.38 1.15
CA GLY A 58 14.27 -14.69 -0.16
C GLY A 58 13.48 -13.53 -0.77
N VAL A 59 12.19 -13.73 -0.97
CA VAL A 59 11.34 -12.77 -1.70
C VAL A 59 10.79 -11.64 -0.82
N LEU A 60 10.94 -11.70 0.51
CA LEU A 60 10.33 -10.71 1.41
C LEU A 60 10.87 -9.30 1.17
N GLY A 61 12.17 -9.16 0.93
CA GLY A 61 12.76 -7.85 0.64
C GLY A 61 12.26 -7.25 -0.68
N ALA A 62 11.98 -8.10 -1.68
CA ALA A 62 11.41 -7.65 -2.95
C ALA A 62 9.93 -7.26 -2.78
N ALA A 63 9.16 -8.05 -2.04
CA ALA A 63 7.76 -7.75 -1.74
C ALA A 63 7.62 -6.45 -0.94
N GLU A 64 8.48 -6.20 0.06
CA GLU A 64 8.49 -4.96 0.83
C GLU A 64 8.70 -3.72 -0.06
N ARG A 65 9.71 -3.76 -0.93
CA ARG A 65 9.97 -2.68 -1.89
C ARG A 65 8.80 -2.49 -2.83
N MET A 66 8.30 -3.56 -3.43
CA MET A 66 7.15 -3.50 -4.33
C MET A 66 5.93 -2.87 -3.68
N VAL A 67 5.56 -3.28 -2.46
CA VAL A 67 4.41 -2.68 -1.75
C VAL A 67 4.65 -1.20 -1.49
N THR A 68 5.86 -0.81 -1.13
CA THR A 68 6.23 0.60 -0.92
C THR A 68 6.06 1.40 -2.21
N ASP A 69 6.57 0.88 -3.32
CA ASP A 69 6.47 1.52 -4.64
C ASP A 69 5.01 1.65 -5.10
N ARG A 70 4.17 0.60 -4.92
CA ARG A 70 2.73 0.66 -5.23
C ARG A 70 1.99 1.68 -4.38
N HIS A 71 2.36 1.87 -3.11
CA HIS A 71 1.75 2.92 -2.27
C HIS A 71 2.15 4.31 -2.74
N ALA A 72 3.42 4.53 -3.09
CA ALA A 72 3.88 5.80 -3.65
C ALA A 72 3.15 6.12 -4.96
N GLU A 73 3.07 5.14 -5.87
CA GLU A 73 2.35 5.26 -7.14
C GLU A 73 0.86 5.57 -6.92
N ALA A 74 0.20 4.91 -5.97
CA ALA A 74 -1.19 5.19 -5.64
C ALA A 74 -1.40 6.64 -5.19
N VAL A 75 -0.47 7.19 -4.41
CA VAL A 75 -0.51 8.61 -3.99
C VAL A 75 -0.27 9.53 -5.19
N GLU A 76 0.75 9.26 -6.01
CA GLU A 76 1.07 10.10 -7.19
C GLU A 76 -0.08 10.15 -8.21
N ILE A 77 -0.73 9.02 -8.47
CA ILE A 77 -1.91 8.94 -9.33
C ILE A 77 -3.07 9.71 -8.68
N PHE A 78 -3.34 9.45 -7.40
CA PHE A 78 -4.43 10.10 -6.68
C PHE A 78 -4.31 11.62 -6.65
N LEU A 79 -3.13 12.16 -6.35
CA LEU A 79 -2.88 13.61 -6.34
C LEU A 79 -3.12 14.23 -7.72
N ARG A 80 -2.59 13.58 -8.77
CA ARG A 80 -2.74 14.03 -10.16
C ARG A 80 -4.20 14.04 -10.60
N ASP A 81 -4.93 12.96 -10.36
CA ASP A 81 -6.31 12.78 -10.80
C ASP A 81 -7.29 13.74 -10.09
N ASN A 82 -6.93 14.18 -8.87
CA ASN A 82 -7.72 15.11 -8.08
C ASN A 82 -7.17 16.54 -8.07
N ALA A 83 -6.11 16.83 -8.84
CA ALA A 83 -5.44 18.13 -8.90
C ALA A 83 -5.04 18.68 -7.51
N ILE A 84 -4.53 17.80 -6.64
CA ILE A 84 -4.04 18.14 -5.31
C ILE A 84 -2.53 18.39 -5.39
N ASP A 85 -2.07 19.53 -4.87
CA ASP A 85 -0.65 19.86 -4.77
C ASP A 85 -0.03 19.10 -3.57
N PRO A 86 1.10 18.38 -3.73
CA PRO A 86 1.78 17.63 -2.66
C PRO A 86 2.33 18.49 -1.51
#